data_AF-A0A8J2YKK4-F1
#
_entry.id   AF-A0A8J2YKK4-F1
#
_cell.length_a   1.000
_cell.length_b   1.000
_cell.length_c   1.000
_cell.angle_alpha   90.00
_cell.angle_beta   90.00
_cell.angle_gamma   90.00
#
_symmetry.space_group_name_H-M   'P 1'
#
loop_
_entity.id
_entity.type
_entity.pdbx_description
1 polymer ?
#
loop_
_entity_poly.entity_id
_entity_poly.type
_entity_poly.pdbx_seq_one_letter_code
_entity_poly.pdbx_strand_id
1 'polypeptide(L)' 'MVDIRFTHLTIDEITRSSGVFTGRNQQVSWRAEGKHTQGFGVVEGDHNTLSHHVHTVYKSQPKKDEA' A
#
# COMPACT_ATOMS: atom_id res chain seq x y z
N MET A 1 -8.52 -29.41 19.46
CA MET A 1 -7.94 -28.05 19.57
C MET A 1 -6.46 -28.16 19.28
N VAL A 2 -5.92 -27.33 18.39
CA VAL A 2 -4.51 -27.41 17.96
C VAL A 2 -3.72 -26.33 18.69
N ASP A 3 -2.60 -26.74 19.30
CA ASP A 3 -1.64 -25.88 19.97
C ASP A 3 -0.39 -25.75 19.10
N ILE A 4 -0.08 -24.54 18.64
CA ILE A 4 1.07 -24.24 17.77
C ILE A 4 2.11 -23.51 18.62
N ARG A 5 3.24 -24.17 18.89
CA ARG A 5 4.37 -23.65 19.67
C ARG A 5 5.62 -23.58 18.81
N PHE A 6 6.30 -22.44 18.84
CA PHE A 6 7.59 -22.24 18.17
C PHE A 6 8.68 -22.13 19.24
N THR A 7 9.77 -22.90 19.09
CA THR A 7 10.96 -22.75 19.96
C THR A 7 11.78 -21.52 19.56
N HIS A 8 11.82 -21.22 18.26
CA HIS A 8 12.49 -20.04 17.70
C HIS A 8 11.62 -19.46 16.58
N LEU A 9 11.55 -18.13 16.54
CA LEU A 9 10.96 -17.36 15.45
C LEU A 9 12.04 -16.42 14.92
N THR A 10 12.63 -16.78 13.79
CA THR A 10 13.61 -15.93 13.10
C THR A 10 12.88 -15.04 12.09
N ILE A 11 13.22 -13.76 12.08
CA ILE A 11 12.68 -12.78 11.12
C ILE A 11 13.84 -12.31 10.25
N ASP A 12 13.85 -12.74 8.99
CA ASP A 12 14.95 -12.45 8.07
C ASP A 12 14.80 -11.08 7.40
N GLU A 13 13.58 -10.70 7.01
CA GLU A 13 13.30 -9.41 6.39
C GLU A 13 11.92 -8.88 6.82
N ILE A 14 11.85 -7.58 7.11
CA ILE A 14 10.60 -6.84 7.29
C ILE A 14 10.63 -5.67 6.31
N THR A 15 9.62 -5.57 5.44
CA THR A 15 9.54 -4.49 4.45
C THR A 15 8.24 -3.71 4.57
N ARG A 16 8.26 -2.43 4.13
CA ARG A 16 7.11 -1.53 3.94
C ARG A 16 6.07 -1.54 5.07
N SER A 17 6.15 -0.57 5.99
CA SER A 17 5.11 -0.33 7.03
C SER A 17 4.66 -1.60 7.78
N SER A 18 5.61 -2.51 8.02
CA SER A 18 5.36 -3.80 8.68
C SER A 18 6.02 -3.85 10.05
N GLY A 19 5.47 -4.66 10.94
CA GLY A 19 6.02 -4.90 12.27
C GLY A 19 5.57 -6.25 12.82
N VAL A 20 6.44 -6.89 13.60
CA VAL A 20 6.15 -8.16 14.27
C VAL A 20 6.01 -7.89 15.77
N PHE A 21 4.90 -8.36 16.36
CA PHE A 21 4.56 -8.11 17.76
C PHE A 21 4.37 -9.43 18.50
N THR A 22 5.12 -9.64 19.58
CA THR A 22 5.10 -10.86 20.40
C THR A 22 4.46 -10.61 21.76
N GLY A 23 3.84 -11.61 22.37
CA GLY A 23 3.16 -11.49 23.67
C GLY A 23 1.69 -11.12 23.59
N ARG A 24 1.10 -10.65 24.70
CA ARG A 24 -0.33 -10.27 24.78
C ARG A 24 -0.55 -8.87 24.21
N ASN A 25 -0.70 -8.80 22.88
CA ASN A 25 -0.91 -7.54 22.16
C ASN A 25 -2.40 -7.26 21.95
N GLN A 26 -2.90 -6.14 22.45
CA GLN A 26 -4.18 -5.57 22.01
C GLN A 26 -3.89 -4.51 20.94
N GLN A 27 -4.09 -4.88 19.67
CA GLN A 27 -4.00 -3.92 18.57
C GLN A 27 -5.29 -3.10 18.53
N VAL A 28 -5.22 -1.85 19.00
CA VAL A 28 -6.32 -0.89 18.93
C VAL A 28 -6.00 0.10 17.82
N SER A 29 -6.92 0.30 16.88
CA SER A 29 -6.79 1.28 15.78
C SER A 29 -5.63 1.04 14.80
N TRP A 30 -5.18 -0.21 14.61
CA TRP A 30 -4.24 -0.53 13.53
C TRP A 30 -4.82 -0.09 12.18
N ARG A 31 -4.09 0.77 11.46
CA ARG A 31 -4.39 1.15 10.08
C ARG A 31 -3.13 0.98 9.24
N ALA A 32 -3.24 0.19 8.18
CA ALA A 32 -2.22 0.11 7.14
C ALA A 32 -2.60 1.11 6.04
N GLU A 33 -1.77 2.12 5.81
CA GLU A 33 -1.94 3.10 4.74
C GLU A 33 -0.77 2.98 3.77
N GLY A 34 -1.07 2.60 2.52
CA GLY A 34 -0.11 2.54 1.43
C GLY A 34 -0.47 3.58 0.38
N LYS A 35 0.43 4.54 0.13
CA LYS A 35 0.27 5.51 -0.95
C LYS A 35 1.20 5.14 -2.10
N HIS A 36 0.62 4.74 -3.22
CA HIS A 36 1.33 4.50 -4.47
C HIS A 36 0.95 5.59 -5.47
N THR A 37 1.87 6.49 -5.79
CA THR A 37 1.68 7.48 -6.87
C THR A 37 2.29 6.93 -8.14
N GLN A 38 1.47 6.25 -8.93
CA GLN A 38 1.83 5.81 -10.28
C GLN A 38 1.15 6.75 -11.27
N GLY A 39 1.93 7.47 -12.08
CA GLY A 39 1.42 8.38 -13.11
C GLY A 39 0.59 7.70 -14.20
N PHE A 40 0.48 6.36 -14.16
CA PHE A 40 -0.30 5.53 -15.07
C PHE A 40 -1.42 4.73 -14.37
N GLY A 41 -1.63 4.94 -13.06
CA GLY A 41 -2.43 4.03 -12.24
C GLY A 41 -1.72 2.72 -11.92
N VAL A 42 -2.43 1.82 -11.26
CA VAL A 42 -1.93 0.49 -10.86
C VAL A 42 -2.12 -0.49 -12.02
N VAL A 43 -1.05 -1.15 -12.44
CA VAL A 43 -1.08 -2.25 -13.41
C VAL A 43 -0.71 -3.54 -12.68
N GLU A 44 -1.63 -4.49 -12.65
CA GLU A 44 -1.50 -5.78 -11.95
C GLU A 44 -1.62 -6.95 -12.95
N GLY A 45 -0.92 -8.07 -12.68
CA GLY A 45 -0.89 -9.28 -13.51
C GLY A 45 0.44 -9.51 -14.26
N ASP A 46 0.57 -10.67 -14.90
CA ASP A 46 1.76 -11.09 -15.64
C ASP A 46 1.70 -10.70 -17.13
N HIS A 47 2.85 -10.45 -17.77
CA HIS A 47 2.99 -10.12 -19.20
C HIS A 47 2.34 -8.80 -19.67
N ASN A 48 2.23 -7.81 -18.78
CA ASN A 48 1.74 -6.47 -19.15
C ASN A 48 2.75 -5.72 -20.04
N THR A 49 2.33 -5.33 -21.25
CA THR A 49 3.13 -4.48 -22.16
C THR A 49 2.45 -3.12 -22.30
N LEU A 50 3.11 -2.07 -21.84
CA LEU A 50 2.66 -0.69 -21.96
C LEU A 50 3.52 0.05 -23.01
N SER A 51 2.89 0.65 -24.01
CA SER A 51 3.60 1.44 -25.03
C SER A 51 2.76 2.65 -25.48
N HIS A 52 3.44 3.74 -25.88
CA HIS A 52 2.83 4.97 -26.41
C HIS A 52 1.88 5.74 -25.46
N HIS A 53 2.10 5.66 -24.14
CA HIS A 53 1.28 6.40 -23.17
C HIS A 53 1.75 7.86 -23.05
N VAL A 54 0.82 8.82 -23.21
CA VAL A 54 1.04 10.25 -22.99
C VAL A 54 0.15 10.71 -21.84
N HIS A 55 0.74 11.31 -20.81
CA HIS A 55 -0.01 11.84 -19.66
C HIS A 55 -0.04 13.38 -19.73
N THR A 56 -1.23 13.97 -19.81
CA THR A 56 -1.41 15.43 -19.84
C THR A 56 -2.09 15.89 -18.55
N VAL A 57 -1.41 16.74 -17.78
CA VAL A 57 -1.96 17.35 -16.56
C VAL A 57 -2.64 18.66 -16.94
N TYR A 58 -3.96 18.73 -16.81
CA TYR A 58 -4.69 19.99 -16.90
C TYR A 58 -4.76 20.66 -15.53
N LYS A 59 -4.37 21.95 -15.45
CA LYS A 59 -4.68 22.77 -14.28
C LYS A 59 -6.19 23.06 -14.31
N SER A 60 -6.93 22.62 -13.30
CA SER A 60 -8.32 23.06 -13.13
C SER A 60 -8.32 24.56 -12.86
N GLN A 61 -8.87 25.35 -13.78
CA GLN A 61 -9.17 26.75 -13.48
C GLN A 61 -10.30 26.79 -12.45
N PRO A 62 -10.18 27.59 -11.37
CA PRO A 62 -11.29 27.75 -10.44
C PRO A 62 -12.50 28.30 -11.19
N LYS A 63 -13.68 27.71 -10.98
CA LYS A 63 -14.94 28.28 -11.47
C LYS A 63 -15.06 29.68 -10.87
N LYS A 64 -15.23 30.70 -11.72
CA LYS A 64 -15.73 32.00 -11.26
C LYS A 64 -17.17 31.76 -10.81
N ASP A 65 -17.42 31.90 -9.52
CA ASP A 65 -18.78 32.03 -9.02
C ASP A 65 -19.36 33.32 -9.62
N GLU A 66 -20.41 33.19 -10.44
CA GLU A 66 -21.21 34.33 -10.89
C GLU A 66 -21.96 34.91 -9.70
N ALA A 67 -21.76 36.21 -9.49
CA ALA A 67 -22.41 37.03 -8.47
C ALA A 67 -23.81 37.49 -8.91
#